data_AF-A0A016TBV1-F1
#
_entry.id   AF-A0A016TBV1-F1
#
_cell.length_a   1.000
_cell.length_b   1.000
_cell.length_c   1.000
_cell.angle_alpha   90.00
_cell.angle_beta   90.00
_cell.angle_gamma   90.00
#
_symmetry.space_group_name_H-M   'P 1'
#
loop_
_entity.id
_entity.type
_entity.pdbx_description
1 polymer ?
#
loop_
_entity_poly.entity_id
_entity_poly.type
_entity_poly.pdbx_seq_one_letter_code
_entity_poly.pdbx_strand_id
1 'polypeptide(L)'
;MMPIEKKTAGVQTTRAEPPTSFVIPAPADSSSEEENGSSHDLDLGAFELVDSGMTAETLLSTEEPVIFHQDLPVHSVHHDTVQTEAALANLMSAPSSMLTGAIPPTMVEDNYCFVVDGERVRMGDILGDDQWWRHTSRPTKYFYSEDLRQFHRVNCIAVKGKVITAKLACSSLQVQAAAAASSASTPRSSVSGASARSHNRDNKVPLTHVYKVIRFYSFWKTCTSFHRIVTMIDRVTDDRHANPDFKKRLFVQYLWRNAKAVEKARVQKEFDPRRQRLLRFVTDPSARKRFQKM
;
A
#
# COMPACT_ATOMS: atom_id res chain seq x y z
N MET A 1 61.77 3.78 6.98
CA MET A 1 62.46 5.07 7.14
C MET A 1 61.39 6.12 7.36
N MET A 2 61.28 6.66 8.58
CA MET A 2 60.46 7.84 8.89
C MET A 2 61.09 9.09 8.23
N PRO A 3 60.38 10.24 8.13
CA PRO A 3 60.34 11.13 9.29
C PRO A 3 58.93 11.62 9.67
N ILE A 4 58.81 11.82 10.98
CA ILE A 4 57.88 12.69 11.69
C ILE A 4 58.45 14.11 11.65
N GLU A 5 57.63 15.14 11.46
CA GLU A 5 57.83 16.41 12.17
C GLU A 5 56.49 17.02 12.62
N LYS A 6 56.41 17.21 13.94
CA LYS A 6 55.52 18.14 14.65
C LYS A 6 56.16 19.53 14.62
N LYS A 7 55.37 20.62 14.64
CA LYS A 7 55.39 21.61 15.75
C LYS A 7 54.48 22.84 15.58
N THR A 8 53.73 23.11 16.65
CA THR A 8 53.41 24.40 17.35
C THR A 8 52.90 25.62 16.55
N ALA A 9 51.74 26.20 16.84
CA ALA A 9 51.22 26.88 18.06
C ALA A 9 51.48 28.40 18.09
N GLY A 10 50.40 29.14 18.35
CA GLY A 10 50.28 30.58 18.70
C GLY A 10 48.80 30.95 18.50
N VAL A 11 47.92 30.99 19.51
CA VAL A 11 47.80 31.83 20.73
C VAL A 11 47.75 33.33 20.43
N GLN A 12 46.55 33.93 20.49
CA GLN A 12 46.10 34.99 21.43
C GLN A 12 44.68 35.45 21.00
N THR A 13 43.63 35.17 21.78
CA THR A 13 43.09 35.94 22.93
C THR A 13 42.55 37.32 22.49
N THR A 14 41.24 37.55 22.48
CA THR A 14 40.43 38.28 23.49
C THR A 14 39.10 38.68 22.78
N ARG A 15 37.89 38.82 23.33
CA ARG A 15 37.33 38.85 24.69
C ARG A 15 35.78 38.68 24.59
N ALA A 16 35.21 38.05 25.61
CA ALA A 16 33.79 37.95 25.99
C ALA A 16 33.16 39.34 26.33
N GLU A 17 31.94 39.68 25.84
CA GLU A 17 30.59 39.60 26.48
C GLU A 17 30.23 40.75 27.49
N PRO A 18 28.96 40.97 27.95
CA PRO A 18 27.67 41.20 27.28
C PRO A 18 26.97 42.52 27.83
N PRO A 19 25.69 42.57 28.28
CA PRO A 19 24.49 43.06 27.57
C PRO A 19 23.83 44.32 28.20
N THR A 20 22.93 44.99 27.46
CA THR A 20 21.99 46.01 27.97
C THR A 20 20.75 46.02 27.07
N SER A 21 19.50 46.25 27.46
CA SER A 21 18.77 46.32 28.73
C SER A 21 17.29 46.48 28.32
N PHE A 22 16.38 45.88 29.08
CA PHE A 22 14.92 46.02 28.97
C PHE A 22 14.45 47.48 29.01
N VAL A 23 13.44 47.86 28.22
CA VAL A 23 12.40 48.86 28.59
C VAL A 23 11.07 48.52 27.90
N ILE A 24 10.06 48.24 28.73
CA ILE A 24 8.62 48.37 28.45
C ILE A 24 8.19 49.76 28.92
N PRO A 25 7.19 50.40 28.27
CA PRO A 25 6.18 51.11 29.04
C PRO A 25 4.74 50.76 28.58
N ALA A 26 3.89 50.51 29.58
CA ALA A 26 2.43 50.65 29.52
C ALA A 26 2.06 51.86 30.41
N PRO A 27 0.77 52.19 30.67
CA PRO A 27 -0.42 52.29 29.82
C PRO A 27 -0.97 53.75 29.82
N ALA A 28 -1.98 54.07 29.00
CA ALA A 28 -2.85 55.22 29.27
C ALA A 28 -4.25 55.00 28.68
N ASP A 29 -5.21 55.13 29.58
CA ASP A 29 -6.66 55.02 29.43
C ASP A 29 -7.25 56.02 28.41
N SER A 30 -8.35 55.63 27.76
CA SER A 30 -9.55 56.49 27.80
C SER A 30 -10.82 55.67 27.58
N SER A 31 -11.74 55.91 28.52
CA SER A 31 -13.02 55.31 28.82
C SER A 31 -14.17 55.77 27.90
N SER A 32 -15.20 54.92 27.71
CA SER A 32 -16.65 55.13 28.02
C SER A 32 -17.49 54.05 27.32
N GLU A 33 -18.02 53.07 28.08
CA GLU A 33 -19.39 52.98 28.66
C GLU A 33 -20.46 52.56 27.61
N GLU A 34 -20.89 51.28 27.67
CA GLU A 34 -22.24 50.82 28.09
C GLU A 34 -23.25 50.86 26.92
N GLU A 35 -24.16 49.93 26.64
CA GLU A 35 -24.83 48.91 27.44
C GLU A 35 -25.51 47.90 26.47
N ASN A 36 -25.54 46.64 26.86
CA ASN A 36 -26.65 45.69 26.76
C ASN A 36 -27.53 45.64 25.49
N GLY A 37 -27.42 44.52 24.75
CA GLY A 37 -28.36 44.15 23.70
C GLY A 37 -28.22 42.68 23.33
N SER A 38 -28.97 41.84 24.04
CA SER A 38 -29.16 40.43 23.78
C SER A 38 -29.37 40.10 22.30
N SER A 39 -28.46 39.36 21.70
CA SER A 39 -28.77 38.46 20.60
C SER A 39 -27.85 37.26 20.69
N HIS A 40 -28.36 36.16 21.25
CA HIS A 40 -27.78 34.86 21.02
C HIS A 40 -28.03 34.50 19.55
N ASP A 41 -27.17 35.00 18.66
CA ASP A 41 -27.11 34.49 17.30
C ASP A 41 -26.37 33.15 17.38
N LEU A 42 -27.16 32.10 17.62
CA LEU A 42 -26.76 30.74 17.34
C LEU A 42 -26.48 30.68 15.84
N ASP A 43 -25.21 30.74 15.48
CA ASP A 43 -24.72 30.47 14.13
C ASP A 43 -25.07 29.04 13.75
N LEU A 44 -26.28 28.88 13.23
CA LEU A 44 -26.76 27.70 12.54
C LEU A 44 -26.07 27.67 11.16
N GLY A 45 -24.75 27.44 11.16
CA GLY A 45 -23.95 27.08 9.98
C GLY A 45 -24.35 25.73 9.36
N ALA A 46 -25.62 25.35 9.50
CA ALA A 46 -26.23 24.13 9.03
C ALA A 46 -27.21 24.40 7.88
N PHE A 47 -26.99 25.43 7.06
CA PHE A 47 -27.75 25.63 5.81
C PHE A 47 -26.87 26.18 4.68
N GLU A 48 -25.70 25.59 4.49
CA GLU A 48 -24.96 25.66 3.21
C GLU A 48 -24.83 24.25 2.57
N LEU A 49 -25.87 23.42 2.78
CA LEU A 49 -25.98 22.07 2.21
C LEU A 49 -26.98 21.97 1.06
N VAL A 50 -27.54 23.10 0.61
CA VAL A 50 -28.62 23.10 -0.41
C VAL A 50 -28.08 23.14 -1.84
N ASP A 51 -26.79 23.45 -2.07
CA ASP A 51 -26.20 23.49 -3.41
C ASP A 51 -25.38 22.25 -3.81
N SER A 52 -25.27 21.24 -2.95
CA SER A 52 -24.50 20.02 -3.24
C SER A 52 -25.32 18.88 -3.88
N GLY A 53 -26.64 19.05 -4.03
CA GLY A 53 -27.50 17.98 -4.57
C GLY A 53 -27.53 16.69 -3.74
N MET A 54 -27.06 16.75 -2.48
CA MET A 54 -27.00 15.60 -1.57
C MET A 54 -28.39 15.38 -0.97
N THR A 55 -29.03 14.24 -1.25
CA THR A 55 -30.32 13.89 -0.64
C THR A 55 -30.13 13.47 0.82
N ALA A 56 -31.14 13.68 1.67
CA ALA A 56 -31.14 13.23 3.06
C ALA A 56 -30.94 11.70 3.19
N GLU A 57 -31.35 10.94 2.16
CA GLU A 57 -31.13 9.50 2.04
C GLU A 57 -29.63 9.16 1.91
N THR A 58 -28.83 10.03 1.28
CA THR A 58 -27.38 9.88 1.15
C THR A 58 -26.67 10.09 2.49
N LEU A 59 -27.14 11.03 3.31
CA LEU A 59 -26.62 11.29 4.67
C LEU A 59 -26.98 10.19 5.67
N LEU A 60 -28.06 9.45 5.40
CA LEU A 60 -28.53 8.31 6.20
C LEU A 60 -28.03 6.96 5.66
N SER A 61 -27.35 6.95 4.51
CA SER A 61 -26.68 5.74 4.03
C SER A 61 -25.47 5.46 4.92
N THR A 62 -25.38 4.24 5.45
CA THR A 62 -24.25 3.78 6.27
C THR A 62 -22.96 3.58 5.46
N GLU A 63 -22.91 4.03 4.21
CA GLU A 63 -21.73 3.92 3.36
C GLU A 63 -20.82 5.12 3.61
N GLU A 64 -19.63 4.86 4.17
CA GLU A 64 -18.60 5.88 4.27
C GLU A 64 -18.35 6.54 2.90
N PRO A 65 -18.21 7.87 2.84
CA PRO A 65 -18.02 8.57 1.58
C PRO A 65 -16.76 8.06 0.88
N VAL A 66 -16.93 7.59 -0.37
CA VAL A 66 -15.83 7.08 -1.19
C VAL A 66 -14.92 8.23 -1.61
N ILE A 67 -13.64 8.14 -1.26
CA ILE A 67 -12.61 9.10 -1.67
C ILE A 67 -12.24 8.85 -3.13
N PHE A 68 -12.08 9.90 -3.92
CA PHE A 68 -11.61 9.82 -5.31
C PHE A 68 -10.30 10.58 -5.51
N HIS A 69 -9.39 10.01 -6.32
CA HIS A 69 -8.19 10.69 -6.79
C HIS A 69 -8.08 10.55 -8.31
N GLN A 70 -8.18 11.67 -9.04
CA GLN A 70 -8.22 11.71 -10.51
C GLN A 70 -9.27 10.77 -11.10
N ASP A 71 -10.51 10.87 -10.61
CA ASP A 71 -11.67 10.06 -11.01
C ASP A 71 -11.55 8.56 -10.70
N LEU A 72 -10.50 8.14 -9.98
CA LEU A 72 -10.36 6.77 -9.51
C LEU A 72 -10.78 6.63 -8.06
N PRO A 73 -11.61 5.63 -7.72
CA PRO A 73 -11.98 5.37 -6.34
C PRO A 73 -10.77 4.88 -5.56
N VAL A 74 -10.51 5.52 -4.41
CA VAL A 74 -9.51 5.10 -3.44
C VAL A 74 -10.16 4.06 -2.54
N HIS A 75 -9.64 2.84 -2.57
CA HIS A 75 -10.17 1.73 -1.77
C HIS A 75 -9.88 1.92 -0.28
N SER A 76 -8.66 2.35 0.06
CA SER A 76 -8.27 2.60 1.44
C SER A 76 -7.04 3.51 1.54
N VAL A 77 -6.84 4.08 2.73
CA VAL A 77 -5.67 4.90 3.09
C VAL A 77 -4.90 4.17 4.19
N HIS A 78 -3.58 4.04 4.04
CA HIS A 78 -2.73 3.38 5.02
C HIS A 78 -1.41 4.14 5.22
N HIS A 79 -1.04 4.40 6.47
CA HIS A 79 0.23 5.06 6.81
C HIS A 79 1.42 4.10 6.90
N ASP A 80 1.14 2.80 6.90
CA ASP A 80 2.14 1.73 6.89
C ASP A 80 1.97 0.83 5.67
N THR A 81 2.99 0.02 5.41
CA THR A 81 2.90 -0.99 4.36
C THR A 81 1.89 -2.06 4.71
N VAL A 82 0.91 -2.24 3.83
CA VAL A 82 -0.11 -3.28 3.97
C VAL A 82 0.58 -4.63 3.79
N GLN A 83 0.44 -5.52 4.77
CA GLN A 83 1.01 -6.86 4.73
C GLN A 83 0.37 -7.71 3.61
N THR A 84 1.01 -8.83 3.23
CA THR A 84 0.56 -9.61 2.06
C THR A 84 -0.86 -10.14 2.27
N GLU A 85 -1.13 -10.66 3.46
CA GLU A 85 -2.41 -11.25 3.85
C GLU A 85 -3.52 -10.19 3.91
N ALA A 86 -3.24 -9.04 4.51
CA ALA A 86 -4.19 -7.91 4.54
C ALA A 86 -4.47 -7.36 3.13
N ALA A 87 -3.46 -7.29 2.26
CA ALA A 87 -3.64 -6.87 0.88
C ALA A 87 -4.53 -7.84 0.10
N LEU A 88 -4.42 -9.16 0.35
CA LEU A 88 -5.30 -10.17 -0.23
C LEU A 88 -6.74 -10.01 0.26
N ALA A 89 -6.93 -9.84 1.57
CA ALA A 89 -8.24 -9.62 2.15
C ALA A 89 -8.91 -8.39 1.54
N ASN A 90 -8.22 -7.24 1.51
CA ASN A 90 -8.71 -6.01 0.89
C ASN A 90 -9.07 -6.19 -0.59
N LEU A 91 -8.21 -6.87 -1.34
CA LEU A 91 -8.40 -7.08 -2.77
C LEU A 91 -9.62 -7.95 -3.08
N MET A 92 -9.94 -8.94 -2.22
CA MET A 92 -11.11 -9.80 -2.40
C MET A 92 -12.40 -9.22 -1.79
N SER A 93 -12.31 -8.43 -0.71
CA SER A 93 -13.45 -7.74 -0.10
C SER A 93 -13.90 -6.50 -0.89
N ALA A 94 -13.04 -5.97 -1.76
CA ALA A 94 -13.33 -4.77 -2.53
C ALA A 94 -14.63 -4.94 -3.36
N PRO A 95 -15.62 -4.05 -3.19
CA PRO A 95 -16.82 -4.06 -3.99
C PRO A 95 -16.50 -3.73 -5.46
N SER A 96 -17.37 -4.14 -6.38
CA SER A 96 -17.16 -3.92 -7.82
C SER A 96 -17.04 -2.44 -8.19
N SER A 97 -17.65 -1.53 -7.41
CA SER A 97 -17.52 -0.07 -7.57
C SER A 97 -16.11 0.46 -7.30
N MET A 98 -15.33 -0.21 -6.45
CA MET A 98 -13.93 0.14 -6.15
C MET A 98 -12.93 -0.47 -7.14
N LEU A 99 -13.39 -1.36 -8.03
CA LEU A 99 -12.54 -2.05 -9.00
C LEU A 99 -12.34 -1.17 -10.25
N THR A 100 -11.16 -0.56 -10.37
CA THR A 100 -10.86 0.29 -11.53
C THR A 100 -10.28 -0.50 -12.70
N GLY A 101 -10.77 -0.21 -13.91
CA GLY A 101 -10.20 -0.71 -15.17
C GLY A 101 -9.12 0.20 -15.76
N ALA A 102 -8.70 1.24 -15.04
CA ALA A 102 -7.69 2.20 -15.48
C ALA A 102 -6.36 2.00 -14.75
N ILE A 103 -5.27 2.42 -15.37
CA ILE A 103 -3.93 2.42 -14.77
C ILE A 103 -3.90 3.48 -13.66
N PRO A 104 -3.55 3.14 -12.40
CA PRO A 104 -3.42 4.12 -11.34
C PRO A 104 -2.40 5.22 -11.68
N PRO A 105 -2.55 6.45 -11.15
CA PRO A 105 -1.65 7.55 -11.47
C PRO A 105 -0.22 7.22 -11.09
N THR A 106 0.75 7.64 -11.91
CA THR A 106 2.18 7.42 -11.65
C THR A 106 2.64 8.04 -10.33
N MET A 107 2.04 9.14 -9.90
CA MET A 107 2.36 9.86 -8.67
C MET A 107 1.07 10.37 -8.04
N VAL A 108 1.02 10.34 -6.70
CA VAL A 108 -0.12 10.77 -5.88
C VAL A 108 0.37 11.62 -4.70
N GLU A 109 -0.49 12.51 -4.21
CA GLU A 109 -0.17 13.46 -3.14
C GLU A 109 -0.15 12.82 -1.72
N ASP A 110 -0.90 11.73 -1.55
CA ASP A 110 -1.09 11.05 -0.28
C ASP A 110 -1.04 9.52 -0.40
N ASN A 111 -1.25 8.84 0.72
CA ASN A 111 -1.17 7.39 0.85
C ASN A 111 -2.44 6.71 0.37
N TYR A 112 -2.50 6.41 -0.93
CA TYR A 112 -3.67 5.78 -1.52
C TYR A 112 -3.45 4.30 -1.85
N CYS A 113 -4.49 3.51 -1.63
CA CYS A 113 -4.58 2.15 -2.12
C CYS A 113 -5.69 2.02 -3.17
N PHE A 114 -5.36 1.43 -4.31
CA PHE A 114 -6.28 1.17 -5.40
C PHE A 114 -6.45 -0.33 -5.62
N VAL A 115 -7.66 -0.75 -5.99
CA VAL A 115 -7.94 -2.11 -6.44
C VAL A 115 -8.22 -2.06 -7.94
N VAL A 116 -7.36 -2.71 -8.72
CA VAL A 116 -7.37 -2.64 -10.17
C VAL A 116 -7.80 -3.98 -10.76
N ASP A 117 -8.63 -3.93 -11.79
CA ASP A 117 -9.00 -5.08 -12.61
C ASP A 117 -7.79 -5.57 -13.39
N GLY A 118 -7.26 -6.73 -12.98
CA GLY A 118 -6.07 -7.33 -13.57
C GLY A 118 -6.33 -8.08 -14.88
N GLU A 119 -7.59 -8.25 -15.28
CA GLU A 119 -7.94 -8.72 -16.63
C GLU A 119 -7.87 -7.58 -17.66
N ARG A 120 -8.10 -6.33 -17.22
CA ARG A 120 -8.07 -5.13 -18.08
C ARG A 120 -6.73 -4.41 -18.08
N VAL A 121 -6.08 -4.33 -16.92
CA VAL A 121 -4.80 -3.62 -16.74
C VAL A 121 -3.70 -4.63 -16.51
N ARG A 122 -2.68 -4.62 -17.37
CA ARG A 122 -1.53 -5.51 -17.19
C ARG A 122 -0.57 -4.89 -16.19
N MET A 123 0.09 -5.75 -15.41
CA MET A 123 1.12 -5.34 -14.45
C MET A 123 2.21 -4.45 -15.08
N GLY A 124 2.66 -4.80 -16.29
CA GLY A 124 3.69 -4.05 -17.01
C GLY A 124 3.29 -2.60 -17.32
N ASP A 125 1.98 -2.33 -17.46
CA ASP A 125 1.48 -0.98 -17.74
C ASP A 125 1.54 -0.08 -16.49
N ILE A 126 1.47 -0.68 -15.28
CA ILE A 126 1.63 0.02 -14.00
C ILE A 126 3.12 0.22 -13.66
N LEU A 127 3.95 -0.77 -13.94
CA LEU A 127 5.37 -0.76 -13.56
C LEU A 127 6.30 -0.17 -14.61
N GLY A 128 5.83 0.12 -15.83
CA GLY A 128 6.67 0.54 -16.95
C GLY A 128 7.22 1.97 -16.89
N ASP A 129 6.94 2.72 -15.82
CA ASP A 129 7.41 4.09 -15.59
C ASP A 129 8.80 4.12 -14.89
N ASP A 130 9.72 3.33 -15.43
CA ASP A 130 11.12 3.18 -14.99
C ASP A 130 11.90 4.49 -14.96
N GLN A 131 11.43 5.54 -15.66
CA GLN A 131 12.03 6.87 -15.56
C GLN A 131 11.98 7.40 -14.11
N TRP A 132 10.85 7.18 -13.42
CA TRP A 132 10.56 7.73 -12.10
C TRP A 132 10.82 6.74 -10.97
N TRP A 133 10.50 5.48 -11.20
CA TRP A 133 10.54 4.45 -10.18
C TRP A 133 11.81 3.61 -10.27
N ARG A 134 12.28 3.14 -9.12
CA ARG A 134 13.30 2.10 -9.02
C ARG A 134 12.72 0.89 -8.32
N HIS A 135 12.76 -0.27 -8.98
CA HIS A 135 12.32 -1.54 -8.43
C HIS A 135 13.42 -2.18 -7.57
N THR A 136 13.04 -2.73 -6.40
CA THR A 136 14.01 -3.30 -5.45
C THR A 136 13.85 -4.78 -5.22
N SER A 137 12.62 -5.26 -5.05
CA SER A 137 12.37 -6.66 -4.74
C SER A 137 11.03 -7.14 -5.31
N ARG A 138 10.97 -8.44 -5.57
CA ARG A 138 9.82 -9.11 -6.18
C ARG A 138 9.47 -10.42 -5.45
N PRO A 139 9.20 -10.40 -4.13
CA PRO A 139 8.89 -11.64 -3.41
C PRO A 139 7.61 -12.28 -3.96
N THR A 140 7.66 -13.60 -4.08
CA THR A 140 6.53 -14.44 -4.47
C THR A 140 6.17 -15.35 -3.31
N LYS A 141 4.89 -15.38 -2.96
CA LYS A 141 4.30 -16.31 -1.99
C LYS A 141 3.16 -17.07 -2.65
N TYR A 142 2.79 -18.20 -2.05
CA TYR A 142 1.69 -19.02 -2.53
C TYR A 142 0.68 -19.21 -1.40
N PHE A 143 -0.59 -19.17 -1.78
CA PHE A 143 -1.70 -19.31 -0.85
C PHE A 143 -2.74 -20.27 -1.40
N TYR A 144 -3.41 -20.97 -0.49
CA TYR A 144 -4.59 -21.80 -0.76
C TYR A 144 -5.83 -21.09 -0.25
N SER A 145 -6.90 -21.09 -1.04
CA SER A 145 -8.21 -20.57 -0.66
C SER A 145 -9.32 -21.24 -1.48
N GLU A 146 -10.32 -21.80 -0.81
CA GLU A 146 -11.49 -22.37 -1.48
C GLU A 146 -12.54 -21.31 -1.83
N ASP A 147 -12.69 -20.32 -0.97
CA ASP A 147 -13.77 -19.32 -1.01
C ASP A 147 -13.30 -17.93 -1.44
N LEU A 148 -12.00 -17.76 -1.70
CA LEU A 148 -11.34 -16.48 -1.97
C LEU A 148 -11.47 -15.45 -0.84
N ARG A 149 -11.86 -15.86 0.36
CA ARG A 149 -11.96 -15.00 1.55
C ARG A 149 -10.88 -15.33 2.56
N GLN A 150 -10.62 -16.63 2.78
CA GLN A 150 -9.59 -17.09 3.69
C GLN A 150 -8.39 -17.66 2.95
N PHE A 151 -7.21 -17.10 3.21
CA PHE A 151 -5.97 -17.49 2.54
C PHE A 151 -5.00 -18.16 3.51
N HIS A 152 -4.61 -19.38 3.17
CA HIS A 152 -3.66 -20.19 3.94
C HIS A 152 -2.33 -20.27 3.19
N ARG A 153 -1.21 -19.95 3.85
CA ARG A 153 0.11 -20.07 3.20
C ARG A 153 0.38 -21.52 2.82
N VAL A 154 0.92 -21.73 1.62
CA VAL A 154 1.35 -23.04 1.13
C VAL A 154 2.79 -23.02 0.65
N ASN A 155 3.45 -24.17 0.79
CA ASN A 155 4.71 -24.45 0.14
C ASN A 155 4.45 -25.18 -1.18
N CYS A 156 5.02 -24.66 -2.26
CA CYS A 156 4.85 -25.22 -3.60
C CYS A 156 6.12 -25.92 -4.08
N ILE A 157 5.94 -27.05 -4.74
CA ILE A 157 6.99 -27.72 -5.53
C ILE A 157 6.71 -27.41 -7.00
N ALA A 158 7.71 -26.87 -7.68
CA ALA A 158 7.61 -26.52 -9.09
C ALA A 158 8.66 -27.26 -9.92
N VAL A 159 8.30 -27.62 -11.15
CA VAL A 159 9.19 -28.22 -12.14
C VAL A 159 9.10 -27.40 -13.41
N LYS A 160 10.25 -26.93 -13.92
CA LYS A 160 10.32 -26.06 -15.12
C LYS A 160 9.38 -24.84 -15.03
N GLY A 161 9.29 -24.24 -13.85
CA GLY A 161 8.45 -23.06 -13.60
C GLY A 161 6.95 -23.34 -13.40
N LYS A 162 6.49 -24.58 -13.53
CA LYS A 162 5.10 -24.98 -13.28
C LYS A 162 4.95 -25.59 -11.89
N VAL A 163 4.00 -25.10 -11.11
CA VAL A 163 3.67 -25.68 -9.80
C VAL A 163 2.99 -27.03 -10.02
N ILE A 164 3.56 -28.09 -9.46
CA ILE A 164 3.05 -29.47 -9.60
C ILE A 164 2.46 -30.02 -8.31
N THR A 165 2.76 -29.41 -7.17
CA THR A 165 2.21 -29.81 -5.86
C THR A 165 2.24 -28.61 -4.93
N ALA A 166 1.21 -28.46 -4.11
CA ALA A 166 1.16 -27.51 -3.01
C ALA A 166 0.83 -28.23 -1.71
N LYS A 167 1.42 -27.79 -0.60
CA LYS A 167 1.13 -28.29 0.73
C LYS A 167 0.88 -27.13 1.69
N LEU A 168 -0.12 -27.25 2.56
CA LEU A 168 -0.33 -26.29 3.65
C LEU A 168 0.98 -26.12 4.44
N ALA A 169 1.41 -24.87 4.62
CA ALA A 169 2.49 -24.58 5.53
C ALA A 169 1.94 -24.79 6.94
N CYS A 170 2.52 -25.72 7.72
CA CYS A 170 2.13 -25.85 9.12
C CYS A 170 2.36 -24.52 9.82
N SER A 171 1.27 -23.89 10.28
CA SER A 171 1.32 -22.80 11.25
C SER A 171 2.09 -23.30 12.47
N SER A 172 3.02 -22.50 13.00
CA SER A 172 3.83 -22.82 14.18
C SER A 172 3.01 -23.22 15.43
N LEU A 173 1.69 -22.98 15.43
CA LEU A 173 0.75 -23.39 16.47
C LEU A 173 0.57 -24.92 16.61
N GLN A 174 0.85 -25.72 15.57
CA GLN A 174 0.70 -27.18 15.65
C GLN A 174 1.94 -27.92 16.18
N VAL A 175 3.10 -27.26 16.29
CA VAL A 175 4.33 -27.91 16.79
C VAL A 175 4.26 -28.14 18.31
N GLN A 176 3.47 -27.35 19.05
CA GLN A 176 3.29 -27.55 20.49
C GLN A 176 2.42 -28.76 20.85
N ALA A 177 1.47 -29.15 20.01
CA ALA A 177 0.62 -30.33 20.26
C ALA A 177 1.39 -31.66 20.02
N ALA A 178 2.32 -31.68 19.08
CA ALA A 178 3.14 -32.87 18.80
C ALA A 178 4.26 -33.08 19.84
N ALA A 179 4.79 -32.00 20.43
CA ALA A 179 5.82 -32.08 21.47
C ALA A 179 5.26 -32.58 22.82
N ALA A 180 3.98 -32.33 23.11
CA ALA A 180 3.33 -32.79 24.35
C ALA A 180 3.01 -34.30 24.36
N ALA A 181 3.06 -34.99 23.21
CA ALA A 181 2.82 -36.43 23.11
C ALA A 181 4.10 -37.29 23.27
N SER A 182 5.27 -36.66 23.44
CA SER A 182 6.57 -37.34 23.51
C SER A 182 7.14 -37.37 24.93
N SER A 183 6.35 -37.84 25.90
CA SER A 183 6.86 -38.19 27.22
C SER A 183 6.00 -39.29 27.87
N ALA A 184 6.05 -40.51 27.33
CA ALA A 184 5.75 -41.72 28.08
C ALA A 184 6.54 -42.90 27.48
N SER A 185 7.18 -43.64 28.36
CA SER A 185 8.33 -44.52 28.13
C SER A 185 7.99 -46.00 27.90
N THR A 186 8.85 -46.64 27.10
CA THR A 186 9.22 -48.09 26.98
C THR A 186 8.37 -49.08 26.15
N PRO A 187 9.04 -50.08 25.50
CA PRO A 187 8.52 -50.79 24.33
C PRO A 187 8.01 -52.20 24.64
N ARG A 188 6.96 -52.64 23.96
CA ARG A 188 6.58 -54.05 23.87
C ARG A 188 6.15 -54.41 22.44
N SER A 189 6.84 -55.40 21.89
CA SER A 189 6.64 -55.97 20.57
C SER A 189 5.34 -56.77 20.47
N SER A 190 4.50 -56.45 19.49
CA SER A 190 3.59 -57.41 18.86
C SER A 190 3.09 -56.88 17.52
N VAL A 191 3.19 -57.76 16.52
CA VAL A 191 2.73 -57.60 15.15
C VAL A 191 1.25 -57.24 15.06
N SER A 192 0.92 -56.23 14.24
CA SER A 192 -0.32 -56.14 13.43
C SER A 192 -0.35 -54.85 12.62
N GLY A 193 -0.60 -55.00 11.32
CA GLY A 193 -1.41 -54.05 10.55
C GLY A 193 -0.72 -52.76 10.12
N ALA A 194 -0.52 -52.64 8.82
CA ALA A 194 -0.20 -51.39 8.14
C ALA A 194 -1.06 -50.21 8.62
N SER A 195 -0.43 -49.16 9.16
CA SER A 195 -0.77 -47.74 8.93
C SER A 195 0.05 -46.83 9.86
N ALA A 196 1.35 -46.71 9.59
CA ALA A 196 2.19 -45.65 10.20
C ALA A 196 3.02 -44.90 9.15
N ARG A 197 2.56 -44.91 7.88
CA ARG A 197 3.17 -44.17 6.76
C ARG A 197 2.25 -43.09 6.15
N SER A 198 1.13 -42.76 6.79
CA SER A 198 0.12 -41.84 6.25
C SER A 198 -0.21 -40.66 7.18
N HIS A 199 0.81 -39.90 7.59
CA HIS A 199 0.55 -38.56 8.16
C HIS A 199 1.35 -37.44 7.46
N ASN A 200 2.24 -37.79 6.52
CA ASN A 200 3.02 -36.81 5.75
C ASN A 200 2.49 -36.58 4.32
N ARG A 201 1.43 -37.31 3.94
CA ARG A 201 0.73 -37.20 2.65
C ARG A 201 -0.51 -36.30 2.70
N ASP A 202 -1.03 -35.99 3.88
CA ASP A 202 -2.38 -35.40 4.05
C ASP A 202 -2.47 -33.88 3.98
N ASN A 203 -1.35 -33.16 3.94
CA ASN A 203 -1.38 -31.69 3.84
C ASN A 203 -1.37 -31.17 2.40
N LYS A 204 -1.54 -32.04 1.39
CA LYS A 204 -1.61 -31.62 -0.02
C LYS A 204 -2.94 -30.95 -0.30
N VAL A 205 -2.90 -29.86 -1.06
CA VAL A 205 -4.09 -29.12 -1.47
C VAL A 205 -4.27 -29.12 -2.99
N PRO A 206 -5.52 -29.06 -3.49
CA PRO A 206 -5.79 -29.02 -4.92
C PRO A 206 -5.27 -27.72 -5.55
N LEU A 207 -4.53 -27.83 -6.66
CA LEU A 207 -3.89 -26.69 -7.32
C LEU A 207 -4.88 -25.68 -7.91
N THR A 208 -6.12 -26.08 -8.18
CA THR A 208 -7.21 -25.23 -8.69
C THR A 208 -7.55 -24.07 -7.75
N HIS A 209 -7.24 -24.24 -6.46
CA HIS A 209 -7.47 -23.27 -5.38
C HIS A 209 -6.15 -22.70 -4.83
N VAL A 210 -5.05 -22.86 -5.58
CA VAL A 210 -3.74 -22.31 -5.21
C VAL A 210 -3.44 -21.09 -6.06
N TYR A 211 -3.09 -20.01 -5.38
CA TYR A 211 -2.82 -18.70 -5.97
C TYR A 211 -1.37 -18.30 -5.72
N LYS A 212 -0.76 -17.77 -6.78
CA LYS A 212 0.54 -17.11 -6.72
C LYS A 212 0.33 -15.64 -6.42
N VAL A 213 0.97 -15.15 -5.37
CA VAL A 213 0.92 -13.75 -4.96
C VAL A 213 2.30 -13.15 -5.12
N ILE A 214 2.42 -12.15 -5.99
CA ILE A 214 3.68 -11.46 -6.27
C ILE A 214 3.57 -10.02 -5.81
N ARG A 215 4.55 -9.56 -5.04
CA ARG A 215 4.64 -8.15 -4.64
C ARG A 215 5.81 -7.49 -5.33
N PHE A 216 5.61 -6.29 -5.84
CA PHE A 216 6.62 -5.48 -6.51
C PHE A 216 6.87 -4.25 -5.67
N TYR A 217 8.07 -4.17 -5.08
CA TYR A 217 8.46 -3.02 -4.26
C TYR A 217 9.26 -2.04 -5.10
N SER A 218 8.82 -0.78 -5.07
CA SER A 218 9.47 0.31 -5.76
C SER A 218 9.55 1.54 -4.88
N PHE A 219 10.51 2.41 -5.16
CA PHE A 219 10.57 3.75 -4.59
C PHE A 219 10.86 4.79 -5.67
N TRP A 220 10.46 6.04 -5.42
CA TRP A 220 10.72 7.15 -6.32
C TRP A 220 12.20 7.51 -6.33
N LYS A 221 12.83 7.59 -7.50
CA LYS A 221 14.31 7.66 -7.60
C LYS A 221 14.94 8.81 -6.83
N THR A 222 14.30 9.97 -6.81
CA THR A 222 14.80 11.16 -6.10
C THR A 222 14.31 11.24 -4.66
N CYS A 223 13.31 10.44 -4.27
CA CYS A 223 12.70 10.41 -2.94
C CYS A 223 12.43 8.96 -2.50
N THR A 224 13.39 8.36 -1.80
CA THR A 224 13.30 6.98 -1.32
C THR A 224 12.18 6.75 -0.30
N SER A 225 11.69 7.83 0.31
CA SER A 225 10.54 7.84 1.22
C SER A 225 9.19 7.64 0.52
N PHE A 226 9.11 7.85 -0.80
CA PHE A 226 7.89 7.61 -1.58
C PHE A 226 7.94 6.23 -2.23
N HIS A 227 7.05 5.35 -1.79
CA HIS A 227 6.99 3.97 -2.21
C HIS A 227 5.76 3.68 -3.05
N ARG A 228 5.92 2.74 -3.99
CA ARG A 228 4.82 2.07 -4.68
C ARG A 228 4.99 0.58 -4.52
N ILE A 229 3.94 -0.08 -4.02
CA ILE A 229 3.89 -1.51 -3.80
C ILE A 229 2.71 -2.06 -4.58
N VAL A 230 2.99 -2.89 -5.58
CA VAL A 230 1.94 -3.56 -6.35
C VAL A 230 1.87 -5.02 -5.94
N THR A 231 0.74 -5.45 -5.39
CA THR A 231 0.45 -6.85 -5.05
C THR A 231 -0.48 -7.43 -6.11
N MET A 232 -0.05 -8.49 -6.77
CA MET A 232 -0.87 -9.26 -7.72
C MET A 232 -1.20 -10.61 -7.13
N ILE A 233 -2.44 -11.03 -7.32
CA ILE A 233 -2.86 -12.42 -7.16
C ILE A 233 -3.15 -13.00 -8.55
N ASP A 234 -2.66 -14.22 -8.78
CA ASP A 234 -2.94 -14.97 -10.01
C ASP A 234 -3.08 -16.46 -9.69
N ARG A 235 -3.72 -17.22 -10.58
CA ARG A 235 -3.81 -18.68 -10.46
C ARG A 235 -2.46 -19.31 -10.75
N VAL A 236 -2.13 -20.42 -10.08
CA VAL A 236 -0.94 -21.21 -10.45
C VAL A 236 -1.17 -22.11 -11.66
N THR A 237 -2.44 -22.39 -11.96
CA THR A 237 -2.87 -23.21 -13.10
C THR A 237 -3.31 -22.31 -14.25
N ASP A 238 -2.94 -22.68 -15.47
CA ASP A 238 -3.37 -21.97 -16.69
C ASP A 238 -4.83 -22.27 -17.09
N ASP A 239 -5.46 -23.27 -16.46
CA ASP A 239 -6.85 -23.62 -16.71
C ASP A 239 -7.80 -22.55 -16.16
N ARG A 240 -8.35 -21.74 -17.08
CA ARG A 240 -9.28 -20.66 -16.75
C ARG A 240 -10.64 -21.15 -16.23
N HIS A 241 -11.02 -22.40 -16.50
CA HIS A 241 -12.32 -22.96 -16.11
C HIS A 241 -12.28 -23.63 -14.74
N ALA A 242 -11.10 -23.94 -14.22
CA ALA A 242 -10.93 -24.63 -12.95
C ALA A 242 -11.50 -23.86 -11.74
N ASN A 243 -11.58 -22.53 -11.84
CA ASN A 243 -12.23 -21.67 -10.85
C ASN A 243 -12.78 -20.43 -11.56
N PRO A 244 -14.07 -20.42 -11.94
CA PRO A 244 -14.69 -19.33 -12.68
C PRO A 244 -14.91 -18.07 -11.83
N ASP A 245 -14.97 -18.21 -10.51
CA ASP A 245 -15.20 -17.10 -9.58
C ASP A 245 -13.95 -16.24 -9.38
N PHE A 246 -12.77 -16.80 -9.65
CA PHE A 246 -11.52 -16.07 -9.59
C PHE A 246 -11.43 -15.01 -10.69
N LYS A 247 -11.28 -13.76 -10.26
CA LYS A 247 -10.93 -12.62 -11.13
C LYS A 247 -9.55 -12.13 -10.76
N LYS A 248 -8.67 -12.01 -11.76
CA LYS A 248 -7.35 -11.42 -11.54
C LYS A 248 -7.51 -9.96 -11.12
N ARG A 249 -6.86 -9.57 -10.03
CA ARG A 249 -6.87 -8.19 -9.51
C ARG A 249 -5.48 -7.79 -9.05
N LEU A 250 -5.25 -6.48 -8.96
CA LEU A 250 -4.02 -5.87 -8.47
C LEU A 250 -4.36 -4.92 -7.33
N PHE A 251 -3.60 -4.98 -6.23
CA PHE A 251 -3.67 -4.01 -5.15
C PHE A 251 -2.45 -3.10 -5.26
N VAL A 252 -2.68 -1.82 -5.51
CA VAL A 252 -1.63 -0.81 -5.73
C VAL A 252 -1.62 0.13 -4.54
N GLN A 253 -0.58 0.04 -3.71
CA GLN A 253 -0.36 0.94 -2.58
C GLN A 253 0.69 1.98 -2.94
N TYR A 254 0.34 3.25 -2.77
CA TYR A 254 1.27 4.37 -2.68
C TYR A 254 1.47 4.73 -1.21
N LEU A 255 2.71 5.00 -0.83
CA LEU A 255 3.05 5.25 0.57
C LEU A 255 4.21 6.23 0.70
N TRP A 256 3.93 7.38 1.30
CA TRP A 256 4.89 8.35 1.80
C TRP A 256 5.29 7.98 3.23
N ARG A 257 6.54 7.54 3.42
CA ARG A 257 7.09 7.20 4.73
C ARG A 257 7.95 8.34 5.26
N ASN A 258 7.53 9.00 6.32
CA ASN A 258 8.33 10.04 6.98
C ASN A 258 8.84 11.15 6.03
N ALA A 259 8.12 11.40 4.93
CA ALA A 259 8.55 12.32 3.89
C ALA A 259 8.29 13.77 4.32
N LYS A 260 9.30 14.64 4.16
CA LYS A 260 9.16 16.06 4.47
C LYS A 260 8.35 16.76 3.37
N ALA A 261 7.67 17.86 3.71
CA ALA A 261 6.90 18.65 2.75
C ALA A 261 7.75 19.08 1.52
N VAL A 262 9.01 19.43 1.73
CA VAL A 262 9.96 19.78 0.65
C VAL A 262 10.23 18.61 -0.31
N GLU A 263 10.23 17.37 0.19
CA GLU A 263 10.44 16.19 -0.63
C GLU A 263 9.20 15.89 -1.47
N LYS A 264 8.00 15.97 -0.85
CA LYS A 264 6.71 15.86 -1.56
C LYS A 264 6.61 16.90 -2.68
N ALA A 265 6.92 18.17 -2.37
CA ALA A 265 6.89 19.26 -3.33
C ALA A 265 7.87 19.05 -4.50
N ARG A 266 9.07 18.52 -4.23
CA ARG A 266 10.05 18.19 -5.28
C ARG A 266 9.52 17.08 -6.21
N VAL A 267 8.99 15.99 -5.66
CA VAL A 267 8.41 14.90 -6.47
C VAL A 267 7.25 15.40 -7.32
N GLN A 268 6.37 16.23 -6.74
CA GLN A 268 5.26 16.85 -7.48
C GLN A 268 5.75 17.75 -8.62
N LYS A 269 6.85 18.49 -8.42
CA LYS A 269 7.45 19.33 -9.45
C LYS A 269 8.14 18.51 -10.55
N GLU A 270 8.78 17.40 -10.18
CA GLU A 270 9.40 16.46 -11.13
C GLU A 270 8.34 15.81 -12.03
N PHE A 271 7.22 15.39 -11.43
CA PHE A 271 6.09 14.81 -12.13
C PHE A 271 4.96 15.84 -12.27
N ASP A 272 5.12 16.80 -13.18
CA ASP A 272 4.01 17.67 -13.57
C ASP A 272 3.05 16.90 -14.51
N PRO A 273 1.82 16.56 -14.06
CA PRO A 273 0.89 15.77 -14.86
C PRO A 273 0.47 16.47 -16.16
N ARG A 274 0.42 17.81 -16.18
CA ARG A 274 0.07 18.58 -17.40
C ARG A 274 1.19 18.49 -18.43
N ARG A 275 2.43 18.67 -17.98
CA ARG A 275 3.61 18.47 -18.83
C ARG A 275 3.70 17.05 -19.37
N GLN A 276 3.38 16.04 -18.56
CA GLN A 276 3.36 14.64 -18.99
C GLN A 276 2.25 14.35 -20.01
N ARG A 277 1.04 14.89 -19.81
CA ARG A 277 -0.04 14.78 -20.81
C ARG A 277 0.35 15.40 -22.14
N LEU A 278 0.96 16.59 -22.11
CA LEU A 278 1.43 17.28 -23.31
C LEU A 278 2.54 16.49 -24.00
N LEU A 279 3.53 15.99 -23.25
CA LEU A 279 4.58 15.14 -23.79
C LEU A 279 4.01 13.89 -24.47
N ARG A 280 3.07 13.17 -23.84
CA ARG A 280 2.41 12.01 -24.46
C ARG A 280 1.71 12.39 -25.77
N PHE A 281 0.99 13.51 -25.81
CA PHE A 281 0.35 13.99 -27.04
C PHE A 281 1.35 14.28 -28.17
N VAL A 282 2.52 14.82 -27.82
CA VAL A 282 3.59 15.11 -28.78
C VAL A 282 4.33 13.85 -29.21
N THR A 283 4.59 12.89 -28.33
CA THR A 283 5.43 11.73 -28.62
C THR A 283 4.67 10.50 -29.12
N ASP A 284 3.37 10.39 -28.86
CA ASP A 284 2.52 9.27 -29.31
C ASP A 284 1.59 9.71 -30.47
N PRO A 285 1.86 9.26 -31.71
CA PRO A 285 1.00 9.54 -32.87
C PRO A 285 -0.45 9.06 -32.70
N SER A 286 -0.68 8.05 -31.86
CA SER A 286 -1.99 7.45 -31.58
C SER A 286 -2.87 8.39 -30.76
N ALA A 287 -2.25 9.16 -29.85
CA ALA A 287 -2.94 10.15 -29.03
C ALA A 287 -3.44 11.36 -29.84
N ARG A 288 -2.74 11.72 -30.93
CA ARG A 288 -3.12 12.82 -31.84
C ARG A 288 -4.41 12.54 -32.62
N LYS A 289 -4.66 11.27 -33.00
CA LYS A 289 -5.83 10.87 -33.79
C LYS A 289 -7.16 11.03 -33.05
N ARG A 290 -7.16 11.05 -31.72
CA ARG A 290 -8.37 11.27 -30.91
C ARG A 290 -8.86 12.72 -30.95
N PHE A 291 -7.98 13.68 -31.22
CA PHE A 291 -8.31 15.11 -31.25
C PHE A 291 -8.62 15.67 -32.65
N GLN A 292 -8.46 14.86 -33.71
CA GLN A 292 -8.84 15.24 -35.08
C GLN A 292 -10.27 14.76 -35.47
N LYS A 293 -11.01 14.17 -34.52
CA LYS A 293 -12.39 13.70 -34.71
C LYS A 293 -13.43 14.47 -33.88
N MET A 294 -13.06 15.63 -33.35
CA MET A 294 -14.00 16.63 -32.83
C MET A 294 -14.17 17.73 -33.86
#